data_AF-A0A7J0G2D9-F1
#
_entry.id   AF-A0A7J0G2D9-F1
#
_cell.length_a   1.000
_cell.length_b   1.000
_cell.length_c   1.000
_cell.angle_alpha   90.00
_cell.angle_beta   90.00
_cell.angle_gamma   90.00
#
_symmetry.space_group_name_H-M   'P 1'
#
loop_
_entity.id
_entity.type
_entity.pdbx_description
1 polymer ?
#
loop_
_entity_poly.entity_id
_entity_poly.type
_entity_poly.pdbx_seq_one_letter_code
_entity_poly.pdbx_strand_id
1 'polypeptide(L)'
;MPHPLLKHITFVDTPGCDLILLLFDPHKLDISDEFNRVISSLRGHDDKIRVVLNKADQVDTQQLMRVYGALMWSLGKVLNTPEVMRVYIGSFNDKPINEFVKRARAAKIHAYIISHLKKEMPAMMGKAKAQQRLIDNLSDEFAKVQREQHLPVGDFPNVDQFREVLSGYNIDKFEKLKSKMIRVVDDMLGYDIPELLKSFRNPYD
;
A
#
# COMPACT_ATOMS: atom_id res chain seq x y z
N MET A 1 -23.81 17.99 17.02
CA MET A 1 -22.87 16.86 17.20
C MET A 1 -22.69 16.18 15.86
N PRO A 2 -21.46 15.90 15.39
CA PRO A 2 -21.28 15.17 14.14
C PRO A 2 -21.83 13.73 14.31
N HIS A 3 -22.67 13.31 13.38
CA HIS A 3 -23.40 12.03 13.41
C HIS A 3 -22.45 10.83 13.25
N PRO A 4 -22.64 9.70 13.94
CA PRO A 4 -21.77 8.52 13.87
C PRO A 4 -21.51 7.99 12.44
N LEU A 5 -22.47 8.20 11.52
CA LEU A 5 -22.37 7.82 10.10
C LEU A 5 -21.55 8.79 9.23
N LEU A 6 -21.28 10.02 9.70
CA LEU A 6 -20.32 10.92 9.04
C LEU A 6 -18.88 10.38 9.11
N LYS A 7 -18.63 9.33 9.92
CA LYS A 7 -17.38 8.56 9.90
C LYS A 7 -17.27 7.61 8.70
N HIS A 8 -18.38 7.30 8.03
CA HIS A 8 -18.45 6.38 6.90
C HIS A 8 -18.81 7.06 5.58
N ILE A 9 -19.36 8.27 5.63
CA ILE A 9 -19.72 9.09 4.46
C ILE A 9 -18.93 10.40 4.55
N THR A 10 -17.88 10.54 3.73
CA THR A 10 -17.15 11.80 3.59
C THR A 10 -17.90 12.71 2.63
N PHE A 11 -18.64 13.68 3.17
CA PHE A 11 -19.13 14.80 2.37
C PHE A 11 -17.96 15.71 2.04
N VAL A 12 -17.54 15.74 0.77
CA VAL A 12 -16.78 16.86 0.24
C VAL A 12 -17.79 17.87 -0.28
N ASP A 13 -18.48 18.53 0.65
CA ASP A 13 -19.39 19.63 0.33
C ASP A 13 -18.68 20.95 0.60
N THR A 14 -18.26 21.60 -0.47
CA THR A 14 -17.84 23.01 -0.48
C THR A 14 -18.89 23.82 -1.23
N PRO A 15 -19.11 25.11 -0.89
CA PRO A 15 -20.01 25.97 -1.66
C PRO A 15 -19.61 25.97 -3.14
N GLY A 16 -20.50 25.47 -4.02
CA GLY A 16 -20.21 25.26 -5.44
C GLY A 16 -19.78 23.83 -5.81
N CYS A 17 -20.10 22.81 -5.01
CA CYS A 17 -19.72 21.43 -5.29
C CYS A 17 -20.23 20.94 -6.66
N ASP A 18 -19.31 20.53 -7.53
CA ASP A 18 -19.58 19.90 -8.83
C ASP A 18 -19.80 18.38 -8.71
N LEU A 19 -19.48 17.81 -7.53
CA LEU A 19 -19.46 16.37 -7.29
C LEU A 19 -19.75 16.06 -5.81
N ILE A 20 -20.61 15.06 -5.58
CA ILE A 20 -20.93 14.49 -4.26
C ILE A 20 -20.47 13.03 -4.26
N LEU A 21 -19.47 12.70 -3.44
CA LEU A 21 -18.93 11.35 -3.34
C LEU A 21 -19.53 10.61 -2.14
N LEU A 22 -20.22 9.49 -2.39
CA LEU A 22 -20.72 8.60 -1.35
C LEU A 22 -19.83 7.37 -1.24
N LEU A 23 -19.05 7.31 -0.17
CA LEU A 23 -18.15 6.19 0.13
C LEU A 23 -18.87 5.17 1.02
N PHE A 24 -18.77 3.89 0.68
CA PHE A 24 -19.32 2.78 1.46
C PHE A 24 -18.30 1.68 1.64
N ASP A 25 -18.27 1.09 2.83
CA ASP A 25 -17.46 -0.09 3.16
C ASP A 25 -18.38 -1.33 3.15
N PRO A 26 -18.28 -2.24 2.16
CA PRO A 26 -19.23 -3.34 2.00
C PRO A 26 -19.14 -4.38 3.11
N HIS A 27 -18.04 -4.43 3.87
CA HIS A 27 -17.91 -5.30 5.03
C HIS A 27 -18.74 -4.79 6.23
N LYS A 28 -18.95 -3.47 6.31
CA LYS A 28 -19.60 -2.79 7.43
C LYS A 28 -20.95 -2.16 7.06
N LEU A 29 -21.38 -2.30 5.82
CA LEU A 29 -22.57 -1.61 5.34
C LEU A 29 -23.82 -2.21 5.98
N ASP A 30 -24.37 -1.49 6.96
CA ASP A 30 -25.74 -1.68 7.44
C ASP A 30 -26.65 -0.70 6.70
N ILE A 31 -27.59 -1.21 5.90
CA ILE A 31 -28.53 -0.39 5.14
C ILE A 31 -29.75 -0.12 6.04
N SER A 32 -29.51 0.74 7.04
CA SER A 32 -30.50 1.13 8.05
C SER A 32 -31.37 2.31 7.59
N ASP A 33 -32.36 2.67 8.41
CA ASP A 33 -33.19 3.87 8.21
C ASP A 33 -32.36 5.17 8.17
N GLU A 34 -31.17 5.18 8.78
CA GLU A 34 -30.30 6.34 8.81
C GLU A 34 -29.57 6.54 7.47
N PHE A 35 -29.20 5.45 6.78
CA PHE A 35 -28.72 5.51 5.40
C PHE A 35 -29.77 6.17 4.50
N ASN A 36 -31.02 5.72 4.60
CA ASN A 36 -32.12 6.28 3.82
C ASN A 36 -32.35 7.77 4.12
N ARG A 37 -32.19 8.22 5.37
CA ARG A 37 -32.27 9.65 5.73
C ARG A 37 -31.17 10.48 5.08
N VAL A 38 -29.93 9.97 5.06
CA VAL A 38 -28.80 10.66 4.42
C VAL A 38 -29.02 10.77 2.92
N ILE A 39 -29.38 9.68 2.23
CA ILE A 39 -29.67 9.74 0.78
C ILE A 39 -30.87 10.66 0.49
N SER A 40 -31.89 10.67 1.36
CA SER A 40 -33.06 11.55 1.19
C SER A 40 -32.70 13.03 1.23
N SER A 41 -31.64 13.40 1.98
CA SER A 41 -31.14 14.79 2.01
C SER A 41 -30.45 15.22 0.70
N LEU A 42 -30.13 14.28 -0.19
CA LEU A 42 -29.44 14.52 -1.46
C LEU A 42 -30.40 14.60 -2.66
N ARG A 43 -31.71 14.51 -2.42
CA ARG A 43 -32.73 14.60 -3.46
C ARG A 43 -32.61 15.93 -4.21
N GLY A 44 -32.55 15.87 -5.54
CA GLY A 44 -32.42 17.05 -6.41
C GLY A 44 -30.97 17.42 -6.75
N HIS A 45 -29.99 16.63 -6.30
CA HIS A 45 -28.58 16.76 -6.68
C HIS A 45 -28.04 15.49 -7.35
N ASP A 46 -28.94 14.71 -7.95
CA ASP A 46 -28.71 13.34 -8.41
C ASP A 46 -27.57 13.23 -9.44
N ASP A 47 -27.43 14.25 -10.29
CA ASP A 47 -26.41 14.37 -11.35
C ASP A 47 -24.98 14.46 -10.80
N LYS A 48 -24.84 15.01 -9.59
CA LYS A 48 -23.56 15.20 -8.90
C LYS A 48 -23.14 13.99 -8.09
N ILE A 49 -24.03 13.03 -7.83
CA ILE A 49 -23.75 11.90 -6.96
C ILE A 49 -22.88 10.86 -7.69
N ARG A 50 -21.80 10.43 -7.06
CA ARG A 50 -21.02 9.25 -7.43
C ARG A 50 -20.83 8.36 -6.22
N VAL A 51 -21.08 7.07 -6.39
CA VAL A 51 -20.98 6.10 -5.30
C VAL A 51 -19.73 5.26 -5.45
N VAL A 52 -19.03 5.02 -4.34
CA VAL A 52 -17.82 4.21 -4.27
C VAL A 52 -18.01 3.13 -3.21
N LEU A 53 -17.97 1.86 -3.61
CA LEU A 53 -17.80 0.72 -2.70
C LEU A 53 -16.30 0.52 -2.47
N ASN A 54 -15.77 1.12 -1.41
CA ASN A 54 -14.37 1.02 -1.01
C ASN A 54 -14.13 -0.23 -0.14
N LYS A 55 -12.93 -0.82 -0.19
CA LYS A 55 -12.55 -2.07 0.49
C LYS A 55 -13.28 -3.32 -0.01
N ALA A 56 -13.65 -3.34 -1.30
CA ALA A 56 -14.29 -4.50 -1.92
C ALA A 56 -13.44 -5.78 -1.88
N ASP A 57 -12.13 -5.68 -1.62
CA ASP A 57 -11.22 -6.81 -1.42
C ASP A 57 -11.40 -7.53 -0.07
N GLN A 58 -12.14 -6.95 0.88
CA GLN A 58 -12.39 -7.54 2.20
C GLN A 58 -13.63 -8.44 2.24
N VAL A 59 -14.35 -8.56 1.13
CA VAL A 59 -15.58 -9.34 0.99
C VAL A 59 -15.50 -10.24 -0.23
N ASP A 60 -16.17 -11.39 -0.19
CA ASP A 60 -16.26 -12.26 -1.36
C ASP A 60 -17.23 -11.69 -2.41
N THR A 61 -17.19 -12.24 -3.62
CA THR A 61 -18.03 -11.80 -4.74
C THR A 61 -19.53 -11.88 -4.42
N GLN A 62 -19.99 -12.88 -3.67
CA GLN A 62 -21.42 -13.02 -3.36
C GLN A 62 -21.87 -11.97 -2.35
N GLN A 63 -21.10 -11.74 -1.29
CA GLN A 63 -21.35 -10.68 -0.32
C GLN A 63 -21.33 -9.32 -1.00
N LEU A 64 -20.36 -9.07 -1.89
CA LEU A 64 -20.26 -7.84 -2.66
C LEU A 64 -21.50 -7.60 -3.53
N MET A 65 -21.98 -8.63 -4.24
CA MET A 65 -23.19 -8.53 -5.07
C MET A 65 -24.45 -8.27 -4.22
N ARG A 66 -24.55 -8.86 -3.02
CA ARG A 66 -25.66 -8.60 -2.09
C ARG A 66 -25.66 -7.15 -1.60
N VAL A 67 -24.49 -6.65 -1.20
CA VAL A 67 -24.31 -5.27 -0.74
C VAL A 67 -24.63 -4.29 -1.87
N TYR A 68 -24.11 -4.53 -3.06
CA TYR A 68 -24.39 -3.74 -4.25
C TYR A 68 -25.90 -3.69 -4.55
N GLY A 69 -26.57 -4.85 -4.56
CA GLY A 69 -28.00 -4.93 -4.82
C GLY A 69 -28.84 -4.17 -3.80
N ALA A 70 -28.52 -4.31 -2.52
CA ALA A 70 -29.24 -3.64 -1.43
C ALA A 70 -29.01 -2.11 -1.44
N LEU A 71 -27.80 -1.67 -1.80
CA LEU A 71 -27.47 -0.27 -2.02
C LEU A 71 -28.28 0.33 -3.19
N MET A 72 -28.26 -0.33 -4.35
CA MET A 72 -29.00 0.14 -5.53
C MET A 72 -30.51 0.17 -5.28
N TRP A 73 -31.02 -0.81 -4.52
CA TRP A 73 -32.42 -0.84 -4.10
C TRP A 73 -32.80 0.36 -3.21
N SER A 74 -31.96 0.72 -2.25
CA SER A 74 -32.18 1.91 -1.40
C SER A 74 -32.10 3.20 -2.21
N LEU A 75 -31.07 3.34 -3.06
CA LEU A 75 -30.90 4.51 -3.92
C LEU A 75 -32.08 4.69 -4.89
N GLY A 76 -32.58 3.61 -5.49
CA GLY A 76 -33.73 3.65 -6.41
C GLY A 76 -35.04 4.09 -5.76
N LYS A 77 -35.17 4.01 -4.43
CA LYS A 77 -36.34 4.56 -3.71
C LYS A 77 -36.27 6.08 -3.55
N VAL A 78 -35.08 6.65 -3.59
CA VAL A 78 -34.83 8.06 -3.24
C VAL A 78 -34.57 8.90 -4.49
N LEU A 79 -33.76 8.38 -5.41
CA LEU A 79 -33.43 9.01 -6.68
C LEU A 79 -34.58 8.79 -7.65
N ASN A 80 -35.15 9.88 -8.17
CA ASN A 80 -36.24 9.83 -9.14
C ASN A 80 -35.71 9.99 -10.57
N THR A 81 -34.72 9.17 -10.94
CA THR A 81 -34.12 9.17 -12.27
C THR A 81 -34.15 7.76 -12.86
N PRO A 82 -34.48 7.60 -14.16
CA PRO A 82 -34.39 6.31 -14.85
C PRO A 82 -32.94 5.87 -15.08
N GLU A 83 -31.95 6.74 -14.87
CA GLU A 83 -30.54 6.45 -15.09
C GLU A 83 -29.93 5.67 -13.93
N VAL A 84 -29.25 4.56 -14.26
CA VAL A 84 -28.52 3.78 -13.26
C VAL A 84 -27.27 4.56 -12.84
N MET A 85 -27.23 4.97 -11.58
CA MET A 85 -26.07 5.65 -11.02
C MET A 85 -24.82 4.75 -11.11
N ARG A 86 -23.71 5.32 -11.58
CA ARG A 86 -22.43 4.60 -11.65
C ARG A 86 -21.87 4.38 -10.25
N VAL A 87 -21.59 3.12 -9.92
CA VAL A 87 -20.90 2.71 -8.69
C VAL A 87 -19.49 2.27 -9.03
N TYR A 88 -18.51 2.88 -8.40
CA TYR A 88 -17.10 2.48 -8.51
C TYR A 88 -16.79 1.48 -7.42
N ILE A 89 -16.32 0.30 -7.79
CA ILE A 89 -16.00 -0.78 -6.86
C ILE A 89 -14.49 -0.94 -6.81
N GLY A 90 -13.92 -0.92 -5.62
CA GLY A 90 -12.48 -1.09 -5.47
C GLY A 90 -12.00 -1.00 -4.03
N SER A 91 -10.68 -0.92 -3.89
CA SER A 91 -10.01 -0.78 -2.60
C SER A 91 -9.02 0.38 -2.71
N PHE A 92 -9.49 1.56 -2.33
CA PHE A 92 -8.87 2.87 -2.55
C PHE A 92 -8.14 3.38 -1.30
N ASN A 93 -7.50 2.49 -0.53
CA ASN A 93 -6.74 2.83 0.69
C ASN A 93 -5.22 2.84 0.47
N ASP A 94 -4.46 3.21 1.52
CA ASP A 94 -2.99 3.34 1.72
C ASP A 94 -2.06 2.21 1.21
N LYS A 95 -2.60 1.24 0.47
CA LYS A 95 -1.84 0.18 -0.22
C LYS A 95 -0.63 0.72 -1.01
N PRO A 96 -0.68 1.88 -1.70
CA PRO A 96 0.50 2.41 -2.38
C PRO A 96 1.64 2.74 -1.42
N ILE A 97 1.34 3.33 -0.27
CA ILE A 97 2.36 3.78 0.70
C ILE A 97 2.98 2.57 1.41
N ASN A 98 2.16 1.61 1.85
CA ASN A 98 2.70 0.41 2.49
C ASN A 98 3.55 -0.44 1.54
N GLU A 99 3.14 -0.59 0.28
CA GLU A 99 3.94 -1.29 -0.72
C GLU A 99 5.21 -0.51 -1.07
N PHE A 100 5.15 0.83 -1.10
CA PHE A 100 6.33 1.66 -1.26
C PHE A 100 7.32 1.47 -0.10
N VAL A 101 6.85 1.49 1.16
CA VAL A 101 7.68 1.25 2.35
C VAL A 101 8.35 -0.12 2.28
N LYS A 102 7.60 -1.17 1.92
CA LYS A 102 8.16 -2.53 1.75
C LYS A 102 9.25 -2.55 0.68
N ARG A 103 9.02 -1.92 -0.47
CA ARG A 103 9.99 -1.85 -1.57
C ARG A 103 11.24 -1.05 -1.21
N ALA A 104 11.08 0.08 -0.55
CA ALA A 104 12.20 0.90 -0.09
C ALA A 104 13.09 0.12 0.89
N ARG A 105 12.47 -0.64 1.81
CA ARG A 105 13.20 -1.50 2.74
C ARG A 105 13.90 -2.65 2.02
N ALA A 106 13.21 -3.33 1.10
CA ALA A 106 13.80 -4.40 0.29
C ALA A 106 14.99 -3.89 -0.54
N ALA A 107 14.90 -2.70 -1.12
CA ALA A 107 16.00 -2.07 -1.86
C ALA A 107 17.19 -1.75 -0.96
N LYS A 108 16.95 -1.20 0.25
CA LYS A 108 17.98 -0.96 1.26
C LYS A 108 18.72 -2.26 1.64
N ILE A 109 17.98 -3.34 1.90
CA ILE A 109 18.56 -4.64 2.26
C ILE A 109 19.36 -5.23 1.11
N HIS A 110 18.82 -5.18 -0.11
CA HIS A 110 19.52 -5.60 -1.31
C HIS A 110 20.85 -4.83 -1.46
N ALA A 111 20.85 -3.51 -1.26
CA ALA A 111 22.06 -2.70 -1.33
C ALA A 111 23.12 -3.11 -0.29
N TYR A 112 22.72 -3.45 0.93
CA TYR A 112 23.65 -3.97 1.93
C TYR A 112 24.24 -5.33 1.55
N ILE A 113 23.41 -6.25 1.07
CA ILE A 113 23.86 -7.57 0.61
C ILE A 113 24.90 -7.41 -0.50
N ILE A 114 24.59 -6.63 -1.53
CA ILE A 114 25.50 -6.40 -2.66
C ILE A 114 26.81 -5.76 -2.21
N SER A 115 26.75 -4.74 -1.34
CA SER A 115 27.95 -4.10 -0.83
C SER A 115 28.78 -5.01 0.08
N HIS A 116 28.13 -5.87 0.87
CA HIS A 116 28.80 -6.87 1.71
C HIS A 116 29.55 -7.88 0.86
N LEU A 117 28.87 -8.48 -0.13
CA LEU A 117 29.50 -9.40 -1.07
C LEU A 117 30.67 -8.75 -1.81
N LYS A 118 30.54 -7.49 -2.24
CA LYS A 118 31.63 -6.73 -2.86
C LYS A 118 32.82 -6.52 -1.92
N LYS A 119 32.56 -6.30 -0.62
CA LYS A 119 33.60 -6.10 0.41
C LYS A 119 34.39 -7.39 0.68
N GLU A 120 33.74 -8.54 0.60
CA GLU A 120 34.37 -9.86 0.79
C GLU A 120 35.19 -10.34 -0.43
N MET A 121 35.08 -9.67 -1.59
CA MET A 121 35.86 -10.02 -2.77
C MET A 121 37.35 -9.64 -2.64
N PRO A 122 38.28 -10.52 -3.05
CA PRO A 122 39.71 -10.21 -3.05
C PRO A 122 40.07 -9.22 -4.16
N ALA A 123 40.98 -8.29 -3.88
CA ALA A 123 41.36 -7.25 -4.84
C ALA A 123 42.20 -7.75 -6.03
N MET A 124 43.06 -8.77 -5.81
CA MET A 124 44.08 -9.19 -6.80
C MET A 124 43.82 -10.58 -7.39
N MET A 125 43.99 -11.65 -6.62
CA MET A 125 43.94 -13.04 -7.10
C MET A 125 42.83 -13.86 -6.42
N GLY A 126 42.35 -14.92 -7.09
CA GLY A 126 41.40 -15.87 -6.53
C GLY A 126 39.92 -15.46 -6.61
N LYS A 127 39.59 -14.43 -7.42
CA LYS A 127 38.25 -13.85 -7.53
C LYS A 127 37.16 -14.87 -7.87
N ALA A 128 37.39 -15.75 -8.85
CA ALA A 128 36.41 -16.76 -9.25
C ALA A 128 36.10 -17.75 -8.10
N LYS A 129 37.14 -18.25 -7.42
CA LYS A 129 36.99 -19.16 -6.27
C LYS A 129 36.32 -18.47 -5.08
N ALA A 130 36.66 -17.20 -4.82
CA ALA A 130 36.03 -16.41 -3.77
C ALA A 130 34.55 -16.14 -4.06
N GLN A 131 34.20 -15.77 -5.30
CA GLN A 131 32.81 -15.59 -5.71
C GLN A 131 32.01 -16.89 -5.54
N GLN A 132 32.54 -18.03 -6.00
CA GLN A 132 31.85 -19.31 -5.82
C GLN A 132 31.62 -19.60 -4.33
N ARG A 133 32.64 -19.42 -3.48
CA ARG A 133 32.51 -19.59 -2.03
C ARG A 133 31.44 -18.68 -1.42
N LEU A 134 31.33 -17.43 -1.86
CA LEU A 134 30.30 -16.49 -1.36
C LEU A 134 28.89 -16.93 -1.77
N ILE A 135 28.73 -17.43 -3.00
CA ILE A 135 27.45 -17.95 -3.52
C ILE A 135 27.05 -19.25 -2.79
N ASP A 136 27.99 -20.15 -2.56
CA ASP A 136 27.75 -21.41 -1.84
C ASP A 136 27.31 -21.15 -0.39
N ASN A 137 27.94 -20.18 0.29
CA ASN A 137 27.67 -19.81 1.68
C ASN A 137 26.72 -18.61 1.82
N LEU A 138 25.89 -18.32 0.81
CA LEU A 138 25.08 -17.09 0.76
C LEU A 138 24.17 -16.88 1.98
N SER A 139 23.65 -17.97 2.56
CA SER A 139 22.83 -17.92 3.79
C SER A 139 23.60 -17.33 4.97
N ASP A 140 24.87 -17.72 5.13
CA ASP A 140 25.72 -17.19 6.20
C ASP A 140 26.09 -15.74 5.94
N GLU A 141 26.31 -15.37 4.68
CA GLU A 141 26.55 -13.98 4.30
C GLU A 141 25.33 -13.09 4.59
N PHE A 142 24.10 -13.58 4.35
CA PHE A 142 22.88 -12.87 4.76
C PHE A 142 22.80 -12.71 6.27
N ALA A 143 23.11 -13.77 7.04
CA ALA A 143 23.12 -13.72 8.50
C ALA A 143 24.17 -12.74 9.07
N LYS A 144 25.30 -12.55 8.39
CA LYS A 144 26.28 -11.51 8.75
C LYS A 144 25.70 -10.11 8.51
N VAL A 145 25.16 -9.87 7.31
CA VAL A 145 24.54 -8.57 6.96
C VAL A 145 23.41 -8.23 7.94
N GLN A 146 22.58 -9.20 8.28
CA GLN A 146 21.50 -9.05 9.25
C GLN A 146 22.01 -8.57 10.61
N ARG A 147 23.05 -9.23 11.14
CA ARG A 147 23.62 -8.90 12.46
C ARG A 147 24.34 -7.55 12.45
N GLU A 148 25.15 -7.27 11.43
CA GLU A 148 25.93 -6.03 11.34
C GLU A 148 25.02 -4.79 11.20
N GLN A 149 23.95 -4.92 10.43
CA GLN A 149 23.05 -3.80 10.11
C GLN A 149 21.77 -3.78 10.97
N HIS A 150 21.61 -4.73 11.91
CA HIS A 150 20.45 -4.85 12.79
C HIS A 150 19.12 -4.94 12.04
N LEU A 151 19.09 -5.72 10.96
CA LEU A 151 17.95 -5.79 10.04
C LEU A 151 16.96 -6.90 10.43
N PRO A 152 15.65 -6.70 10.25
CA PRO A 152 14.66 -7.75 10.50
C PRO A 152 14.78 -8.90 9.49
N VAL A 153 14.68 -10.14 9.97
CA VAL A 153 14.81 -11.34 9.11
C VAL A 153 13.72 -11.41 8.04
N GLY A 154 12.50 -10.97 8.36
CA GLY A 154 11.35 -11.06 7.45
C GLY A 154 11.45 -10.17 6.21
N ASP A 155 12.42 -9.25 6.18
CA ASP A 155 12.63 -8.36 5.05
C ASP A 155 13.71 -8.88 4.07
N PHE A 156 14.40 -9.98 4.40
CA PHE A 156 15.42 -10.57 3.53
C PHE A 156 14.79 -11.37 2.39
N PRO A 157 15.40 -11.34 1.19
CA PRO A 157 14.94 -12.15 0.06
C PRO A 157 15.18 -13.65 0.31
N ASN A 158 14.48 -14.49 -0.44
CA ASN A 158 14.74 -15.92 -0.44
C ASN A 158 16.16 -16.21 -0.94
N VAL A 159 16.93 -16.96 -0.14
CA VAL A 159 18.36 -17.21 -0.38
C VAL A 159 18.58 -17.99 -1.68
N ASP A 160 17.76 -19.00 -1.96
CA ASP A 160 17.95 -19.86 -3.13
C ASP A 160 17.66 -19.11 -4.43
N GLN A 161 16.56 -18.36 -4.47
CA GLN A 161 16.23 -17.48 -5.59
C GLN A 161 17.30 -16.40 -5.81
N PHE A 162 17.80 -15.80 -4.72
CA PHE A 162 18.86 -14.80 -4.82
C PHE A 162 20.15 -15.43 -5.36
N ARG A 163 20.49 -16.66 -4.91
CA ARG A 163 21.67 -17.41 -5.36
C ARG A 163 21.63 -17.69 -6.86
N GLU A 164 20.49 -18.15 -7.37
CA GLU A 164 20.30 -18.44 -8.79
C GLU A 164 20.57 -17.19 -9.65
N VAL A 165 19.96 -16.06 -9.27
CA VAL A 165 20.16 -14.79 -9.98
C VAL A 165 21.60 -14.30 -9.85
N LEU A 166 22.15 -14.30 -8.62
CA LEU A 166 23.51 -13.82 -8.33
C LEU A 166 24.59 -14.57 -9.12
N SER A 167 24.37 -15.86 -9.39
CA SER A 167 25.30 -16.71 -10.15
C SER A 167 25.55 -16.22 -11.57
N GLY A 168 24.61 -15.45 -12.14
CA GLY A 168 24.77 -14.81 -13.45
C GLY A 168 25.61 -13.51 -13.45
N TYR A 169 26.07 -13.03 -12.29
CA TYR A 169 26.78 -11.76 -12.16
C TYR A 169 28.25 -11.94 -11.73
N ASN A 170 29.06 -10.91 -11.99
CA ASN A 170 30.42 -10.81 -11.46
C ASN A 170 30.42 -9.87 -10.24
N ILE A 171 30.60 -10.43 -9.05
CA ILE A 171 30.55 -9.69 -7.78
C ILE A 171 31.65 -8.64 -7.70
N ASP A 172 32.79 -8.84 -8.36
CA ASP A 172 33.87 -7.85 -8.39
C ASP A 172 33.49 -6.58 -9.18
N LYS A 173 32.41 -6.60 -9.96
CA LYS A 173 31.91 -5.40 -10.65
C LYS A 173 30.87 -4.63 -9.85
N PHE A 174 30.45 -5.13 -8.69
CA PHE A 174 29.46 -4.45 -7.87
C PHE A 174 29.99 -3.13 -7.31
N GLU A 175 29.07 -2.18 -7.16
CA GLU A 175 29.35 -0.91 -6.50
C GLU A 175 29.40 -1.08 -4.99
N LYS A 176 30.23 -0.26 -4.34
CA LYS A 176 30.22 -0.12 -2.88
C LYS A 176 29.00 0.68 -2.45
N LEU A 177 28.53 0.42 -1.23
CA LEU A 177 27.43 1.18 -0.64
C LEU A 177 27.77 2.68 -0.58
N LYS A 178 26.83 3.51 -1.04
CA LYS A 178 26.90 4.97 -0.89
C LYS A 178 26.11 5.36 0.35
N SER A 179 26.78 5.61 1.48
CA SER A 179 26.14 5.91 2.76
C SER A 179 25.15 7.07 2.71
N LYS A 180 25.41 8.06 1.84
CA LYS A 180 24.49 9.19 1.61
C LYS A 180 23.12 8.74 1.07
N MET A 181 23.09 7.75 0.16
CA MET A 181 21.84 7.24 -0.41
C MET A 181 21.04 6.46 0.63
N ILE A 182 21.71 5.69 1.48
CA ILE A 182 21.05 4.98 2.58
C ILE A 182 20.43 5.96 3.58
N ARG A 183 21.15 7.03 3.93
CA ARG A 183 20.62 8.06 4.83
C ARG A 183 19.34 8.68 4.28
N VAL A 184 19.28 8.98 2.99
CA VAL A 184 18.06 9.51 2.35
C VAL A 184 16.88 8.55 2.49
N VAL A 185 17.10 7.24 2.32
CA VAL A 185 16.04 6.23 2.51
C VAL A 185 15.62 6.15 3.97
N ASP A 186 16.56 6.27 4.90
CA ASP A 186 16.28 6.20 6.34
C ASP A 186 15.53 7.42 6.84
N ASP A 187 15.92 8.62 6.39
CA ASP A 187 15.24 9.87 6.71
C ASP A 187 13.79 9.82 6.18
N MET A 188 13.61 9.35 4.94
CA MET A 188 12.29 9.20 4.32
C MET A 188 11.39 8.20 5.08
N LEU A 189 11.93 7.04 5.45
CA LEU A 189 11.17 6.01 6.18
C LEU A 189 10.86 6.44 7.63
N GLY A 190 11.78 7.17 8.26
CA GLY A 190 11.70 7.57 9.68
C GLY A 190 10.89 8.84 9.93
N TYR A 191 10.88 9.77 8.98
CA TYR A 191 10.29 11.10 9.17
C TYR A 191 9.26 11.44 8.09
N ASP A 192 9.65 11.43 6.81
CA ASP A 192 8.83 11.96 5.72
C ASP A 192 7.52 11.17 5.54
N ILE A 193 7.59 9.83 5.54
CA ILE A 193 6.40 8.98 5.38
C ILE A 193 5.46 9.09 6.59
N PRO A 194 5.92 8.96 7.85
CA PRO A 194 5.06 9.19 9.01
C PRO A 194 4.41 10.58 9.02
N GLU A 195 5.13 11.63 8.61
CA GLU A 195 4.59 12.99 8.51
C GLU A 195 3.52 13.10 7.42
N LEU A 196 3.77 12.55 6.24
CA LEU A 196 2.80 12.47 5.16
C LEU A 196 1.52 11.73 5.61
N LEU A 197 1.65 10.61 6.32
CA LEU A 197 0.51 9.86 6.85
C LEU A 197 -0.29 10.63 7.89
N LYS A 198 0.33 11.51 8.69
CA LYS A 198 -0.39 12.41 9.59
C LYS A 198 -1.24 13.42 8.82
N SER A 199 -0.76 13.91 7.67
CA SER A 199 -1.51 14.84 6.82
C SER A 199 -2.78 14.22 6.20
N PHE A 200 -2.81 12.89 6.06
CA PHE A 200 -3.98 12.14 5.57
C PHE A 200 -4.95 11.70 6.68
N ARG A 201 -4.59 11.86 7.96
CA ARG A 201 -5.53 11.57 9.04
C ARG A 201 -6.66 12.59 9.01
N ASN A 202 -7.87 12.07 9.11
CA ASN A 202 -9.10 12.86 9.08
C ASN A 202 -9.04 13.95 10.16
N PRO A 203 -9.22 15.24 9.83
CA PRO A 203 -9.20 16.33 10.82
C PRO A 203 -10.35 16.25 11.86
N TYR A 204 -11.22 15.24 11.75
CA TYR A 204 -12.35 14.99 12.64
C TYR A 204 -12.20 13.74 13.53
N ASP A 205 -11.00 13.14 13.60
CA ASP A 205 -10.63 12.16 14.64
C ASP A 205 -10.13 12.82 15.93
#